data_AF-A0AAN6T451-F1
#
_entry.id   AF-A0AAN6T451-F1
#
_cell.length_a   1.000
_cell.length_b   1.000
_cell.length_c   1.000
_cell.angle_alpha   90.00
_cell.angle_beta   90.00
_cell.angle_gamma   90.00
#
_symmetry.space_group_name_H-M   'P 1'
#
loop_
_entity.id
_entity.type
_entity.pdbx_description
1 polymer ?
#
loop_
_entity_poly.entity_id
_entity_poly.type
_entity_poly.pdbx_seq_one_letter_code
_entity_poly.pdbx_strand_id
1 'polypeptide(L)'
;MVSKRKNKDYYAVIEGRINEPTIFSSWGDAHPRVTGCRSVHKSFDTIEEAREYMKKMGATRPQEIIKDGAGDTTPTWNSEAFYAVANGTRPGVYLYWHGEDGSEPKIDKIPGACHKRFRTKDQAQAFIEDWRQSVADVYRAAIKEALNKGFRPRDLKLNVEGFLYKTEIGGGSANILDEVKLDELNLKEE
;
A
#
# COMPACT_ATOMS: atom_id res chain seq x y z
N MET A 1 8.34 5.44 32.68
CA MET A 1 8.54 5.09 31.26
C MET A 1 7.16 4.99 30.61
N VAL A 2 6.84 5.85 29.65
CA VAL A 2 5.56 5.78 28.93
C VAL A 2 5.62 4.58 27.99
N SER A 3 4.74 3.60 28.19
CA SER A 3 4.63 2.43 27.31
C SER A 3 4.26 2.90 25.89
N LYS A 4 5.21 2.86 24.94
CA LYS A 4 4.89 3.03 23.51
C LYS A 4 3.96 1.88 23.12
N ARG A 5 2.80 2.18 22.53
CA ARG A 5 2.00 1.13 21.87
C ARG A 5 2.88 0.47 20.81
N LYS A 6 3.07 -0.85 20.93
CA LYS A 6 3.74 -1.68 19.93
C LYS A 6 2.92 -1.65 18.64
N ASN A 7 3.40 -0.90 17.65
CA ASN A 7 2.81 -0.89 16.33
C ASN A 7 3.74 -1.63 15.40
N LYS A 8 3.14 -2.39 14.50
CA LYS A 8 3.89 -3.20 13.57
C LYS A 8 4.26 -2.33 12.39
N ASP A 9 5.54 -2.07 12.23
CA ASP A 9 6.08 -1.22 11.17
C ASP A 9 6.86 -2.04 10.13
N TYR A 10 7.21 -3.29 10.43
CA TYR A 10 7.93 -4.16 9.50
C TYR A 10 7.05 -5.29 9.00
N TYR A 11 6.98 -5.46 7.70
CA TYR A 11 6.08 -6.39 7.00
C TYR A 11 6.92 -7.33 6.14
N ALA A 12 7.10 -8.56 6.62
CA ALA A 12 7.80 -9.60 5.88
C ALA A 12 6.82 -10.31 4.94
N VAL A 13 7.12 -10.28 3.64
CA VAL A 13 6.32 -10.93 2.59
C VAL A 13 7.17 -12.03 1.93
N ILE A 14 6.75 -13.29 2.09
CA ILE A 14 7.37 -14.47 1.49
C ILE A 14 6.75 -14.77 0.13
N GLU A 15 5.42 -14.68 0.05
CA GLU A 15 4.65 -14.92 -1.17
C GLU A 15 3.60 -13.83 -1.35
N GLY A 16 3.31 -13.49 -2.61
CA GLY A 16 2.36 -12.46 -3.01
C GLY A 16 2.72 -11.95 -4.41
N ARG A 17 2.33 -10.72 -4.72
CA ARG A 17 2.74 -10.02 -5.94
C ARG A 17 4.13 -9.39 -5.76
N ILE A 18 5.12 -10.23 -5.48
CA ILE A 18 6.53 -9.90 -5.30
C ILE A 18 7.39 -10.83 -6.14
N ASN A 19 8.56 -10.36 -6.58
CA ASN A 19 9.52 -11.19 -7.32
C ASN A 19 10.39 -12.03 -6.39
N GLU A 20 10.73 -11.48 -5.21
CA GLU A 20 11.61 -12.08 -4.23
C GLU A 20 11.08 -11.79 -2.82
N PRO A 21 11.30 -12.68 -1.83
CA PRO A 21 10.92 -12.42 -0.44
C PRO A 21 11.45 -11.06 0.04
N THR A 22 10.57 -10.21 0.55
CA THR A 22 10.88 -8.81 0.83
C THR A 22 10.33 -8.36 2.19
N ILE A 23 11.14 -7.65 2.98
CA ILE A 23 10.72 -6.93 4.18
C ILE A 23 10.44 -5.47 3.79
N PHE A 24 9.21 -5.02 4.00
CA PHE A 24 8.82 -3.61 3.82
C PHE A 24 8.67 -2.94 5.18
N SER A 25 9.06 -1.67 5.28
CA SER A 25 8.80 -0.84 6.47
C SER A 25 7.52 0.01 6.37
N SER A 26 6.81 -0.09 5.26
CA SER A 26 5.56 0.61 5.00
C SER A 26 4.46 -0.39 4.65
N TRP A 27 3.32 -0.28 5.32
CA TRP A 27 2.13 -1.03 4.90
C TRP A 27 1.60 -0.52 3.56
N GLY A 28 1.89 0.74 3.20
CA GLY A 28 1.58 1.26 1.87
C GLY A 28 2.25 0.42 0.78
N ASP A 29 3.50 0.01 1.02
CA ASP A 29 4.21 -0.87 0.10
C ASP A 29 3.71 -2.32 0.13
N ALA A 30 3.58 -2.89 1.32
CA ALA A 30 3.23 -4.31 1.44
C ALA A 30 1.78 -4.61 1.02
N HIS A 31 0.84 -3.69 1.28
CA HIS A 31 -0.60 -3.93 1.08
C HIS A 31 -0.97 -4.32 -0.36
N PRO A 32 -0.62 -3.55 -1.42
CA PRO A 32 -0.93 -3.93 -2.81
C PRO A 32 -0.33 -5.28 -3.23
N ARG A 33 0.73 -5.72 -2.55
CA ARG A 33 1.44 -6.96 -2.85
C ARG A 33 0.80 -8.20 -2.22
N VAL A 34 0.00 -8.03 -1.18
CA VAL A 34 -0.55 -9.17 -0.41
C VAL A 34 -2.07 -9.22 -0.34
N THR A 35 -2.75 -8.09 -0.54
CA THR A 35 -4.21 -7.99 -0.46
C THR A 35 -4.87 -8.53 -1.73
N GLY A 36 -5.98 -9.27 -1.60
CA GLY A 36 -6.76 -9.76 -2.75
C GLY A 36 -6.03 -10.81 -3.62
N CYS A 37 -4.99 -11.45 -3.09
CA CYS A 37 -4.32 -12.60 -3.69
C CYS A 37 -3.92 -13.61 -2.61
N ARG A 38 -3.52 -14.82 -3.03
CA ARG A 38 -2.81 -15.73 -2.14
C ARG A 38 -1.47 -15.08 -1.78
N SER A 39 -1.18 -15.01 -0.49
CA SER A 39 0.06 -14.44 0.03
C SER A 39 0.45 -15.10 1.34
N VAL A 40 1.75 -15.08 1.64
CA VAL A 40 2.32 -15.52 2.92
C VAL A 40 3.11 -14.33 3.44
N HIS A 41 2.59 -13.69 4.49
CA HIS A 41 3.20 -12.49 5.06
C HIS A 41 2.91 -12.38 6.55
N LYS A 42 3.76 -11.62 7.25
CA LYS A 42 3.61 -11.33 8.68
C LYS A 42 4.21 -9.97 9.03
N SER A 43 3.64 -9.33 10.05
CA SER A 43 4.08 -8.02 10.53
C SER A 43 4.69 -8.09 11.94
N PHE A 44 5.69 -7.22 12.17
CA PHE A 44 6.60 -7.21 13.32
C PHE A 44 6.86 -5.79 13.82
N ASP A 45 7.30 -5.69 15.07
CA ASP A 45 7.62 -4.40 15.70
C ASP A 45 9.04 -3.96 15.35
N THR A 46 9.97 -4.90 15.12
CA THR A 46 11.36 -4.63 14.77
C THR A 46 11.78 -5.32 13.47
N ILE A 47 12.82 -4.78 12.83
CA ILE A 47 13.38 -5.36 11.61
C ILE A 47 14.08 -6.70 11.90
N GLU A 48 14.68 -6.85 13.09
CA GLU A 48 15.32 -8.08 13.53
C GLU A 48 14.32 -9.24 13.60
N GLU A 49 13.15 -9.02 14.20
CA GLU A 49 12.08 -10.02 14.27
C GLU A 49 11.60 -10.42 12.86
N ALA A 50 11.48 -9.44 11.94
CA ALA A 50 11.11 -9.71 10.56
C ALA A 50 12.18 -10.54 9.82
N ARG A 51 13.46 -10.24 10.02
CA ARG A 51 14.59 -11.01 9.46
C ARG A 51 14.63 -12.44 9.99
N GLU A 52 14.43 -12.63 11.29
CA GLU A 52 14.35 -13.97 11.90
C GLU A 52 13.20 -14.79 11.31
N TYR A 53 12.05 -14.16 11.11
CA TYR A 53 10.92 -14.79 10.44
C TYR A 53 11.25 -15.17 9.00
N MET A 54 11.86 -14.28 8.22
CA MET A 54 12.28 -14.57 6.84
C MET A 54 13.21 -15.79 6.80
N LYS A 55 14.22 -15.83 7.67
CA LYS A 55 15.14 -16.96 7.80
C LYS A 55 14.41 -18.26 8.15
N LYS A 56 13.46 -18.22 9.08
CA LYS A 56 12.65 -19.38 9.47
C LYS A 56 11.80 -19.91 8.33
N MET A 57 11.34 -19.03 7.44
CA MET A 57 10.56 -19.36 6.25
C MET A 57 11.45 -19.79 5.05
N GLY A 58 12.77 -19.88 5.22
CA GLY A 58 13.72 -20.27 4.18
C GLY A 58 14.23 -19.14 3.29
N ALA A 59 13.77 -17.90 3.50
CA ALA A 59 14.26 -16.71 2.81
C ALA A 59 15.51 -16.17 3.54
N THR A 60 16.68 -16.71 3.19
CA THR A 60 17.95 -16.41 3.89
C THR A 60 18.56 -15.04 3.55
N ARG A 61 18.18 -14.46 2.41
CA ARG A 61 18.62 -13.12 1.95
C ARG A 61 17.42 -12.35 1.39
N PRO A 62 16.45 -11.95 2.22
CA PRO A 62 15.30 -11.18 1.75
C PRO A 62 15.76 -9.81 1.27
N GLN A 63 15.06 -9.24 0.30
CA GLN A 63 15.19 -7.81 -0.01
C GLN A 63 14.64 -6.99 1.17
N GLU A 64 15.23 -5.83 1.45
CA GLU A 64 14.76 -4.94 2.50
C GLU A 64 14.48 -3.55 1.93
N ILE A 65 13.22 -3.13 1.97
CA ILE A 65 12.76 -1.80 1.53
C ILE A 65 12.36 -1.02 2.78
N ILE A 66 13.37 -0.37 3.37
CA ILE A 66 13.27 0.35 4.63
C ILE A 66 13.31 1.85 4.36
N LYS A 67 12.21 2.54 4.72
CA LYS A 67 12.02 3.98 4.55
C LYS A 67 12.56 4.71 5.78
N ASP A 68 12.91 5.97 5.60
CA ASP A 68 13.35 6.83 6.70
C ASP A 68 12.24 6.98 7.76
N GLY A 69 12.63 6.91 9.03
CA GLY A 69 11.69 6.98 10.15
C GLY A 69 10.90 5.69 10.42
N ALA A 70 11.22 4.58 9.76
CA ALA A 70 10.68 3.26 10.08
C ALA A 70 10.83 2.92 11.58
N GLY A 71 9.80 2.35 12.17
CA GLY A 71 9.75 2.03 13.61
C GLY A 71 9.48 3.24 14.53
N ASP A 72 9.47 4.46 14.00
CA ASP A 72 9.10 5.68 14.73
C ASP A 72 7.91 6.43 14.12
N THR A 73 7.05 5.69 13.43
CA THR A 73 5.83 6.21 12.81
C THR A 73 4.69 6.40 13.81
N THR A 74 4.76 5.71 14.95
CA THR A 74 3.63 5.58 15.86
C THR A 74 3.51 6.80 16.78
N PRO A 75 2.32 7.43 16.86
CA PRO A 75 2.03 8.49 17.83
C PRO A 75 2.24 8.00 19.26
N THR A 76 2.74 8.87 20.13
CA THR A 76 2.82 8.59 21.56
C THR A 76 1.41 8.58 22.18
N TRP A 77 1.27 7.95 23.34
CA TRP A 77 0.01 7.90 24.05
C TRP A 77 -0.51 9.32 24.34
N ASN A 78 -1.76 9.62 23.99
CA ASN A 78 -2.41 10.93 24.09
C ASN A 78 -1.80 12.08 23.26
N SER A 79 -1.00 11.79 22.23
CA SER A 79 -0.60 12.81 21.24
C SER A 79 -1.61 12.89 20.09
N GLU A 80 -1.62 14.05 19.42
CA GLU A 80 -2.28 14.21 18.13
C GLU A 80 -1.74 13.17 17.13
N ALA A 81 -2.63 12.67 16.27
CA ALA A 81 -2.30 11.65 15.29
C ALA A 81 -2.90 12.01 13.93
N PHE A 82 -2.20 11.61 12.88
CA PHE A 82 -2.64 11.78 11.50
C PHE A 82 -3.06 10.42 10.95
N TYR A 83 -4.30 10.31 10.51
CA TYR A 83 -4.89 9.07 10.00
C TYR A 83 -4.84 9.09 8.48
N ALA A 84 -3.97 8.30 7.90
CA ALA A 84 -3.86 8.14 6.48
C ALA A 84 -4.84 7.06 6.00
N VAL A 85 -5.64 7.38 4.99
CA VAL A 85 -6.43 6.42 4.21
C VAL A 85 -5.84 6.43 2.80
N ALA A 86 -5.15 5.37 2.43
CA ALA A 86 -4.58 5.18 1.09
C ALA A 86 -5.56 4.45 0.16
N ASN A 87 -6.26 3.43 0.69
CA ASN A 87 -7.36 2.77 -0.01
C ASN A 87 -8.65 2.83 0.82
N GLY A 88 -9.67 3.48 0.26
CA GLY A 88 -10.97 3.73 0.89
C GLY A 88 -11.84 4.61 -0.02
N THR A 89 -13.07 4.91 0.41
CA THR A 89 -14.02 5.72 -0.38
C THR A 89 -13.53 7.14 -0.64
N ARG A 90 -12.76 7.70 0.29
CA ARG A 90 -12.09 9.00 0.17
C ARG A 90 -10.67 8.87 0.72
N PRO A 91 -9.65 8.67 -0.14
CA PRO A 91 -8.26 8.68 0.29
C PRO A 91 -7.83 10.07 0.78
N GLY A 92 -6.92 10.12 1.75
CA GLY A 92 -6.43 11.36 2.32
C GLY A 92 -5.88 11.22 3.72
N VAL A 93 -5.41 12.34 4.28
CA VAL A 93 -4.94 12.44 5.66
C VAL A 93 -6.00 13.16 6.49
N TYR A 94 -6.41 12.51 7.58
CA TYR A 94 -7.44 12.98 8.49
C TYR A 94 -6.87 13.26 9.88
N LEU A 95 -7.43 14.23 10.59
CA LEU A 95 -7.03 14.57 11.97
C LEU A 95 -7.79 13.74 13.02
N TYR A 96 -8.89 13.11 12.62
CA TYR A 96 -9.78 12.37 13.52
C TYR A 96 -10.03 10.95 13.01
N TRP A 97 -10.20 10.03 13.96
CA TRP A 97 -10.62 8.66 13.65
C TRP A 97 -12.13 8.59 13.42
N HIS A 98 -12.91 9.06 14.40
CA HIS A 98 -14.37 9.01 14.39
C HIS A 98 -15.01 10.29 13.80
N GLY A 99 -16.32 10.22 13.56
CA GLY A 99 -17.11 11.33 13.00
C GLY A 99 -17.20 11.28 11.48
N GLU A 100 -18.14 12.01 10.89
CA GLU A 100 -18.37 12.02 9.42
C GLU A 100 -17.13 12.46 8.63
N ASP A 101 -16.35 13.37 9.21
CA ASP A 101 -15.07 13.86 8.69
C ASP A 101 -13.85 13.03 9.14
N GLY A 102 -14.09 11.98 9.93
CA GLY A 102 -13.07 11.04 10.37
C GLY A 102 -12.69 10.02 9.29
N SER A 103 -11.65 9.25 9.57
CA SER A 103 -11.14 8.20 8.68
C SER A 103 -11.96 6.90 8.74
N GLU A 104 -12.57 6.56 9.88
CA GLU A 104 -13.34 5.31 10.06
C GLU A 104 -14.48 5.14 9.05
N PRO A 105 -15.35 6.15 8.78
CA PRO A 105 -16.40 5.99 7.78
C PRO A 105 -15.88 5.87 6.34
N LYS A 106 -14.58 6.12 6.08
CA LYS A 106 -13.99 6.05 4.73
C LYS A 106 -13.49 4.66 4.38
N ILE A 107 -13.28 3.84 5.40
CA ILE A 107 -12.79 2.48 5.29
C ILE A 107 -13.84 1.45 5.70
N ASP A 108 -14.91 1.87 6.39
CA ASP A 108 -15.96 0.96 6.83
C ASP A 108 -16.54 0.21 5.63
N LYS A 109 -16.60 -1.13 5.77
CA LYS A 109 -17.10 -2.07 4.75
C LYS A 109 -16.37 -2.02 3.40
N ILE A 110 -15.17 -1.44 3.31
CA ILE A 110 -14.34 -1.50 2.10
C ILE A 110 -13.39 -2.70 2.18
N PRO A 111 -13.59 -3.74 1.35
CA PRO A 111 -12.67 -4.88 1.29
C PRO A 111 -11.28 -4.40 0.87
N GLY A 112 -10.25 -4.79 1.62
CA GLY A 112 -8.87 -4.38 1.32
C GLY A 112 -8.62 -2.88 1.56
N ALA A 113 -9.35 -2.26 2.48
CA ALA A 113 -9.01 -0.91 2.93
C ALA A 113 -7.55 -0.84 3.42
N CYS A 114 -6.87 0.24 3.07
CA CYS A 114 -5.48 0.47 3.43
C CYS A 114 -5.39 1.79 4.17
N HIS A 115 -5.19 1.71 5.48
CA HIS A 115 -5.12 2.87 6.35
C HIS A 115 -4.16 2.62 7.51
N LYS A 116 -3.56 3.69 8.03
CA LYS A 116 -2.69 3.64 9.21
C LYS A 116 -2.64 5.02 9.86
N ARG A 117 -2.29 5.09 11.15
CA ARG A 117 -2.11 6.35 11.87
C ARG A 117 -0.64 6.64 12.12
N PHE A 118 -0.28 7.92 12.07
CA PHE A 118 1.09 8.42 12.06
C PHE A 118 1.28 9.60 13.00
N ARG A 119 2.51 9.79 13.47
CA ARG A 119 2.87 10.90 14.36
C ARG A 119 2.87 12.23 13.62
N THR A 120 3.29 12.25 12.35
CA THR A 120 3.34 13.48 11.56
C THR A 120 2.48 13.36 10.31
N LYS A 121 2.06 14.53 9.78
CA LYS A 121 1.34 14.63 8.52
C LYS A 121 2.18 14.11 7.35
N ASP A 122 3.47 14.40 7.34
CA ASP A 122 4.39 13.97 6.27
C ASP A 122 4.52 12.45 6.22
N GLN A 123 4.60 11.77 7.38
CA GLN A 123 4.58 10.30 7.45
C GLN A 123 3.27 9.73 6.89
N ALA A 124 2.13 10.37 7.21
CA ALA A 124 0.83 9.97 6.69
C ALA A 124 0.72 10.16 5.16
N GLN A 125 1.28 11.24 4.63
CA GLN A 125 1.31 11.50 3.19
C GLN A 125 2.24 10.53 2.47
N ALA A 126 3.44 10.28 3.01
CA ALA A 126 4.38 9.31 2.47
C ALA A 126 3.77 7.90 2.39
N PHE A 127 3.00 7.48 3.39
CA PHE A 127 2.29 6.21 3.36
C PHE A 127 1.26 6.10 2.21
N ILE A 128 0.54 7.18 1.91
CA ILE A 128 -0.42 7.21 0.79
C ILE A 128 0.35 7.11 -0.54
N GLU A 129 1.49 7.79 -0.63
CA GLU A 129 2.33 7.77 -1.82
C GLU A 129 2.99 6.40 -2.06
N ASP A 130 3.53 5.78 -0.99
CA ASP A 130 4.04 4.41 -1.03
C ASP A 130 2.98 3.45 -1.59
N TRP A 131 1.72 3.59 -1.16
CA TRP A 131 0.62 2.78 -1.67
C TRP A 131 0.35 3.01 -3.16
N ARG A 132 0.30 4.27 -3.61
CA ARG A 132 0.08 4.61 -5.02
C ARG A 132 1.17 4.02 -5.91
N GLN A 133 2.44 4.24 -5.54
CA GLN A 133 3.57 3.71 -6.29
C GLN A 133 3.53 2.18 -6.31
N SER A 134 3.22 1.55 -5.18
CA SER A 134 3.17 0.10 -5.08
C SER A 134 2.04 -0.54 -5.86
N VAL A 135 0.88 0.10 -5.96
CA VAL A 135 -0.19 -0.32 -6.86
C VAL A 135 0.28 -0.24 -8.32
N ALA A 136 0.89 0.88 -8.72
CA ALA A 136 1.42 1.05 -10.08
C ALA A 136 2.48 0.00 -10.43
N ASP A 137 3.40 -0.28 -9.50
CA ASP A 137 4.46 -1.30 -9.67
C ASP A 137 3.87 -2.69 -9.89
N VAL A 138 2.87 -3.06 -9.09
CA VAL A 138 2.17 -4.34 -9.21
C VAL A 138 1.50 -4.48 -10.58
N TYR A 139 0.82 -3.44 -11.06
CA TYR A 139 0.22 -3.46 -12.40
C TYR A 139 1.27 -3.52 -13.50
N ARG A 140 2.33 -2.72 -13.40
CA ARG A 140 3.42 -2.72 -14.36
C ARG A 140 4.07 -4.11 -14.47
N ALA A 141 4.32 -4.76 -13.33
CA ALA A 141 4.89 -6.10 -13.29
C ALA A 141 3.95 -7.13 -13.95
N ALA A 142 2.66 -7.12 -13.63
CA ALA A 142 1.67 -8.02 -14.21
C ALA A 142 1.52 -7.84 -15.73
N ILE A 143 1.48 -6.59 -16.20
CA ILE A 143 1.43 -6.28 -17.63
C ILE A 143 2.70 -6.79 -18.32
N LYS A 144 3.88 -6.50 -17.77
CA LYS A 144 5.16 -6.96 -18.32
C LYS A 144 5.22 -8.48 -18.41
N GLU A 145 4.78 -9.20 -17.37
CA GLU A 145 4.73 -10.66 -17.38
C GLU A 145 3.80 -11.19 -18.46
N ALA A 146 2.61 -10.62 -18.62
CA ALA A 146 1.67 -11.04 -19.65
C ALA A 146 2.23 -10.81 -21.07
N LEU A 147 2.85 -9.67 -21.32
CA LEU A 147 3.50 -9.37 -22.60
C LEU A 147 4.63 -10.37 -22.90
N ASN A 148 5.45 -10.70 -21.90
CA ASN A 148 6.52 -11.70 -22.03
C ASN A 148 5.97 -13.10 -22.36
N LYS A 149 4.75 -13.42 -21.92
CA LYS A 149 4.04 -14.67 -22.26
C LYS A 149 3.37 -14.64 -23.64
N GLY A 150 3.54 -13.57 -24.41
CA GLY A 150 3.01 -13.45 -25.77
C GLY A 150 1.63 -12.84 -25.87
N PHE A 151 0.98 -12.48 -24.75
CA PHE A 151 -0.26 -11.72 -24.78
C PHE A 151 -0.01 -10.33 -25.38
N ARG A 152 -1.05 -9.73 -25.97
CA ARG A 152 -1.02 -8.36 -26.49
C ARG A 152 -2.00 -7.49 -25.70
N PRO A 153 -1.85 -6.15 -25.73
CA PRO A 153 -2.71 -5.26 -24.97
C PRO A 153 -4.22 -5.52 -25.17
N ARG A 154 -4.64 -5.91 -26.38
CA ARG A 154 -6.04 -6.27 -26.70
C ARG A 154 -6.56 -7.52 -25.96
N ASP A 155 -5.66 -8.39 -25.53
CA ASP A 155 -5.98 -9.63 -24.80
C ASP A 155 -6.02 -9.39 -23.29
N LEU A 156 -5.47 -8.26 -22.82
CA LEU A 156 -5.41 -7.92 -21.40
C LEU A 156 -6.70 -7.23 -20.96
N LYS A 157 -7.35 -7.79 -19.94
CA LYS A 157 -8.47 -7.14 -19.26
C LYS A 157 -7.98 -6.62 -17.91
N LEU A 158 -7.73 -5.31 -17.83
CA LEU A 158 -7.41 -4.66 -16.56
C LEU A 158 -8.71 -4.46 -15.78
N ASN A 159 -8.93 -5.30 -14.76
CA ASN A 159 -9.95 -4.99 -13.78
C ASN A 159 -9.37 -3.99 -12.78
N VAL A 160 -9.65 -2.71 -13.04
CA VAL A 160 -9.29 -1.61 -12.15
C VAL A 160 -10.29 -1.48 -10.99
N GLU A 161 -11.52 -1.96 -11.17
CA GLU A 161 -12.61 -1.92 -10.19
C GLU A 161 -12.33 -2.76 -8.93
N GLY A 162 -11.50 -3.81 -9.04
CA GLY A 162 -11.07 -4.63 -7.91
C GLY A 162 -10.21 -3.90 -6.87
N PHE A 163 -9.70 -2.71 -7.19
CA PHE A 163 -8.81 -1.91 -6.31
C PHE A 163 -9.08 -0.40 -6.31
N LEU A 164 -9.71 0.17 -7.35
CA LEU A 164 -10.02 1.59 -7.46
C LEU A 164 -11.53 1.76 -7.60
N TYR A 165 -12.22 2.05 -6.50
CA TYR A 165 -13.64 2.40 -6.56
C TYR A 165 -13.78 3.91 -6.78
N LYS A 166 -14.38 4.31 -7.90
CA LYS A 166 -15.01 5.62 -8.07
C LYS A 166 -16.51 5.40 -7.90
N THR A 167 -17.09 5.88 -6.80
CA THR A 167 -18.54 5.97 -6.69
C THR A 167 -18.98 7.21 -7.48
N GLU A 168 -19.52 7.03 -8.68
CA GLU A 168 -20.23 8.11 -9.36
C GLU A 168 -21.50 8.43 -8.58
N ILE A 169 -21.55 9.61 -7.96
CA ILE A 169 -22.82 10.32 -7.76
C ILE A 169 -22.91 11.34 -8.89
N GLY A 170 -23.59 10.96 -9.97
CA GLY A 170 -24.09 11.88 -10.99
C GLY A 170 -23.31 11.92 -12.31
N GLY A 171 -23.74 11.07 -13.24
CA GLY A 171 -23.84 11.40 -14.67
C GLY A 171 -22.56 11.77 -15.41
N GLY A 172 -21.83 10.77 -15.88
CA GLY A 172 -20.86 10.91 -16.95
C GLY A 172 -19.65 10.03 -16.74
N SER A 173 -19.65 8.86 -17.39
CA SER A 173 -18.48 7.98 -17.47
C SER A 173 -17.38 8.66 -18.29
N ALA A 174 -16.66 9.57 -17.65
CA ALA A 174 -15.36 10.02 -18.13
C ALA A 174 -14.37 8.88 -17.82
N ASN A 175 -13.84 8.28 -18.87
CA ASN A 175 -12.84 7.23 -18.78
C ASN A 175 -11.61 7.86 -18.09
N ILE A 176 -11.26 7.39 -16.89
CA ILE A 176 -10.14 7.94 -16.10
C ILE A 176 -8.83 7.91 -16.89
N LEU A 177 -8.74 7.03 -17.90
CA LEU A 177 -7.62 6.91 -18.84
C LEU A 177 -7.46 8.16 -19.74
N ASP A 178 -8.56 8.86 -20.07
CA ASP A 178 -8.53 10.09 -20.88
C ASP A 178 -7.98 11.28 -20.08
N GLU A 179 -8.18 11.31 -18.76
CA GLU A 179 -7.62 12.34 -17.86
C GLU A 179 -6.12 12.13 -17.58
N VAL A 180 -5.66 10.88 -17.57
CA VAL A 180 -4.25 10.53 -17.30
C VAL A 180 -3.33 10.80 -18.51
N LYS A 181 -3.90 11.11 -19.69
CA LYS A 181 -3.17 11.40 -20.93
C LYS A 181 -1.96 10.47 -21.11
N LEU A 182 -2.23 9.16 -21.19
CA LEU A 182 -1.19 8.14 -21.31
C LEU A 182 -0.24 8.39 -22.50
N ASP A 183 -0.73 9.09 -23.52
CA ASP A 183 -0.01 9.51 -24.73
C ASP A 183 1.11 10.52 -24.45
N GLU A 184 1.08 11.22 -23.30
CA GLU A 184 2.06 12.24 -22.87
C GLU A 184 3.07 11.71 -21.84
N LEU A 185 2.91 10.47 -21.35
CA LEU A 185 3.85 9.84 -20.41
C LEU A 185 5.10 9.34 -21.14
N ASN A 186 6.02 10.27 -21.41
CA ASN A 186 7.37 9.97 -21.86
C ASN A 186 8.17 9.35 -20.69
N LEU A 187 7.99 8.05 -20.48
CA LEU A 187 8.80 7.26 -19.56
C LEU A 187 10.21 7.17 -20.15
N LYS A 188 11.07 8.13 -19.78
CA LYS A 188 12.50 8.02 -20.03
C LYS A 188 13.02 6.84 -19.21
N GLU A 189 13.57 5.85 -19.90
CA GLU A 189 14.36 4.80 -19.27
C GLU A 189 15.67 5.44 -18.77
N GLU A 190 15.92 5.37 -17.46
CA GLU A 190 17.25 5.59 -16.86
C GLU A 190 18.04 4.28 -16.81
#